data_AF-A0A2V9DQT6-F1
#
_entry.id   AF-A0A2V9DQT6-F1
#
_cell.length_a   1.000
_cell.length_b   1.000
_cell.length_c   1.000
_cell.angle_alpha   90.00
_cell.angle_beta   90.00
_cell.angle_gamma   90.00
#
_symmetry.space_group_name_H-M   'P 1'
#
loop_
_entity.id
_entity.type
_entity.pdbx_description
1 polymer ?
#
loop_
_entity_poly.entity_id
_entity_poly.type
_entity_poly.pdbx_seq_one_letter_code
_entity_poly.pdbx_strand_id
1 'polypeptide(L)'
;MVFSPSNRKALALLALVFVLGVALGAVGHSIADRRVLGARTQTLAQTRPNPPRAVARLTGELNLTPNQQKQLSAILMDMQHRFDAVHQQVNPQFEQIREQGHDQIRQILTPEQRPKFEDFLTRVAEERRRRATNPNRQ
;
A
#
# COMPACT_ATOMS: atom_id res chain seq x y z
N MET A 1 2.86 47.88 18.21
CA MET A 1 1.71 47.09 18.69
C MET A 1 2.19 46.05 19.69
N VAL A 2 1.97 46.31 20.99
CA VAL A 2 2.41 45.45 22.10
C VAL A 2 1.25 44.50 22.44
N PHE A 3 1.42 43.20 22.20
CA PHE A 3 0.42 42.20 22.57
C PHE A 3 0.36 42.04 24.09
N SER A 4 -0.79 42.39 24.68
CA SER A 4 -1.11 42.23 26.12
C SER A 4 -0.96 40.77 26.59
N PRO A 5 -0.51 40.53 27.85
CA PRO A 5 -0.20 39.20 28.39
C PRO A 5 -1.36 38.18 28.33
N SER A 6 -2.61 38.66 28.27
CA SER A 6 -3.80 37.80 28.17
C SER A 6 -3.92 37.12 26.80
N ASN A 7 -3.49 37.79 25.74
CA ASN A 7 -3.60 37.28 24.36
C ASN A 7 -2.56 36.20 24.07
N ARG A 8 -1.40 36.25 24.74
CA ARG A 8 -0.37 35.20 24.64
C ARG A 8 -0.80 33.91 25.30
N LYS A 9 -1.53 33.99 26.43
CA LYS A 9 -2.11 32.83 27.12
C LYS A 9 -3.26 32.22 26.31
N ALA A 10 -4.13 33.06 25.73
CA ALA A 10 -5.19 32.60 24.83
C ALA A 10 -4.64 31.94 23.56
N LEU A 11 -3.59 32.52 22.97
CA LEU A 11 -2.91 31.95 21.80
C LEU A 11 -2.19 30.63 22.13
N ALA A 12 -1.57 30.54 23.30
CA ALA A 12 -0.95 29.29 23.77
C ALA A 12 -1.99 28.19 24.01
N LEU A 13 -3.16 28.52 24.56
CA LEU A 13 -4.26 27.57 24.74
C LEU A 13 -4.84 27.11 23.40
N LEU A 14 -5.01 28.01 22.43
CA LEU A 14 -5.46 27.64 21.08
C LEU A 14 -4.45 26.73 20.36
N ALA A 15 -3.15 27.05 20.46
CA ALA A 15 -2.10 26.21 19.89
C ALA A 15 -2.06 24.82 20.57
N LEU A 16 -2.23 24.76 21.89
CA LEU A 16 -2.29 23.51 22.65
C LEU A 16 -3.49 22.65 22.23
N VAL A 17 -4.69 23.24 22.14
CA VAL A 17 -5.91 22.54 21.70
C VAL A 17 -5.78 22.07 20.25
N PHE A 18 -5.15 22.84 19.38
CA PHE A 18 -4.88 22.44 17.99
C PHE A 18 -3.90 21.26 17.92
N VAL A 19 -2.80 21.28 18.68
CA VAL A 19 -1.84 20.18 18.75
C VAL A 19 -2.48 18.92 19.34
N LEU A 20 -3.30 19.06 20.39
CA LEU A 20 -4.07 17.96 20.95
C LEU A 20 -5.11 17.43 19.96
N GLY A 21 -5.80 18.30 19.22
CA GLY A 21 -6.75 17.90 18.16
C GLY A 21 -6.07 17.14 17.02
N VAL A 22 -4.89 17.59 16.58
CA VAL A 22 -4.07 16.89 15.56
C VAL A 22 -3.54 15.56 16.09
N ALA A 23 -3.10 15.49 17.36
CA ALA A 23 -2.62 14.26 17.97
C ALA A 23 -3.76 13.24 18.15
N LEU A 24 -4.93 13.65 18.65
CA LEU A 24 -6.09 12.79 18.79
C LEU A 24 -6.66 12.38 17.41
N GLY A 25 -6.64 13.28 16.42
CA GLY A 25 -7.02 12.96 15.04
C GLY A 25 -6.07 11.96 14.38
N ALA A 26 -4.76 12.10 14.56
CA ALA A 26 -3.74 11.19 14.03
C ALA A 26 -3.83 9.79 14.68
N VAL A 27 -4.06 9.72 15.99
CA VAL A 27 -4.22 8.44 16.70
C VAL A 27 -5.57 7.79 16.36
N GLY A 28 -6.66 8.56 16.27
CA GLY A 28 -7.99 8.06 15.90
C GLY A 28 -8.04 7.49 14.48
N HIS A 29 -7.39 8.16 13.52
CA HIS A 29 -7.27 7.67 12.14
C HIS A 29 -6.46 6.36 12.08
N SER A 30 -5.38 6.24 12.87
CA SER A 30 -4.54 5.04 12.89
C SER A 30 -5.24 3.77 13.44
N ILE A 31 -6.27 3.92 14.29
CA ILE A 31 -7.01 2.81 14.89
C ILE A 31 -8.25 2.45 14.05
N ALA A 32 -8.93 3.44 13.49
CA ALA A 32 -10.04 3.23 12.57
C ALA A 32 -9.57 2.56 11.26
N ASP A 33 -8.41 2.97 10.74
CA ASP A 33 -7.83 2.36 9.54
C ASP A 33 -7.43 0.90 9.78
N ARG A 34 -6.91 0.56 10.97
CA ARG A 34 -6.55 -0.83 11.28
C ARG A 34 -7.74 -1.78 11.34
N ARG A 35 -8.95 -1.30 11.70
CA ARG A 35 -10.15 -2.15 11.76
C ARG A 35 -10.98 -2.12 10.47
N VAL A 36 -11.01 -1.01 9.74
CA VAL A 36 -11.83 -0.88 8.52
C VAL A 36 -11.03 -1.15 7.23
N LEU A 37 -9.76 -0.74 7.15
CA LEU A 37 -8.88 -1.15 6.04
C LEU A 37 -8.29 -2.54 6.24
N GLY A 38 -8.07 -3.00 7.48
CA GLY A 38 -7.61 -4.37 7.75
C GLY A 38 -8.59 -5.46 7.27
N ALA A 39 -9.89 -5.22 7.38
CA ALA A 39 -10.93 -6.16 6.98
C ALA A 39 -11.31 -6.07 5.48
N ARG A 40 -11.06 -4.94 4.81
CA ARG A 40 -11.35 -4.76 3.36
C ARG A 40 -10.15 -4.92 2.44
N THR A 41 -8.92 -4.83 2.94
CA THR A 41 -7.71 -5.07 2.13
C THR A 41 -7.22 -6.52 2.15
N GLN A 42 -7.75 -7.36 3.05
CA GLN A 42 -7.41 -8.79 3.12
C GLN A 42 -7.84 -9.59 1.89
N THR A 43 -8.80 -9.12 1.09
CA THR A 43 -9.31 -9.84 -0.10
C THR A 43 -8.74 -9.35 -1.43
N LEU A 44 -7.97 -8.25 -1.45
CA LEU A 44 -7.38 -7.68 -2.68
C LEU A 44 -5.84 -7.73 -2.69
N ALA A 45 -5.23 -8.39 -1.71
CA ALA A 45 -3.81 -8.71 -1.75
C ALA A 45 -3.57 -9.81 -2.79
N GLN A 46 -3.48 -9.41 -4.06
CA GLN A 46 -2.86 -10.08 -5.22
C GLN A 46 -2.27 -11.47 -4.91
N THR A 47 -3.13 -12.44 -4.64
CA THR A 47 -2.71 -13.83 -4.68
C THR A 47 -2.62 -14.09 -6.17
N ARG A 48 -1.40 -14.09 -6.71
CA ARG A 48 -1.15 -14.57 -8.07
C ARG A 48 -1.93 -15.88 -8.19
N PRO A 49 -2.81 -16.05 -9.20
CA PRO A 49 -3.52 -17.29 -9.39
C PRO A 49 -2.46 -18.40 -9.38
N ASN A 50 -2.51 -19.31 -8.41
CA ASN A 50 -1.63 -20.47 -8.38
C ASN A 50 -2.35 -21.54 -9.22
N PRO A 51 -1.96 -21.76 -10.50
CA PRO A 51 -2.76 -22.55 -11.42
C PRO A 51 -3.05 -23.96 -10.88
N PRO A 52 -2.08 -24.68 -10.28
CA PRO A 52 -2.35 -25.95 -9.61
C PRO A 52 -3.45 -25.90 -8.53
N ARG A 53 -3.46 -24.88 -7.66
CA ARG A 53 -4.51 -24.74 -6.63
C ARG A 53 -5.87 -24.44 -7.24
N ALA A 54 -5.91 -23.62 -8.29
CA ALA A 54 -7.15 -23.29 -9.00
C ALA A 54 -7.73 -24.49 -9.76
N VAL A 55 -6.88 -25.30 -10.43
CA VAL A 55 -7.30 -26.55 -11.07
C VAL A 55 -7.89 -27.51 -10.04
N ALA A 56 -7.21 -27.74 -8.91
CA ALA A 56 -7.69 -28.66 -7.88
C ALA A 56 -9.06 -28.24 -7.31
N ARG A 57 -9.23 -26.94 -7.04
CA ARG A 57 -10.50 -26.38 -6.56
C ARG A 57 -11.63 -26.56 -7.58
N LEU A 58 -11.42 -26.13 -8.82
CA LEU A 58 -12.43 -26.22 -9.88
C LEU A 58 -12.74 -27.67 -10.26
N THR A 59 -11.76 -28.57 -10.12
CA THR A 59 -11.98 -30.01 -10.29
C THR A 59 -12.95 -30.55 -9.27
N GLY A 60 -12.78 -30.21 -7.99
CA GLY A 60 -13.69 -30.64 -6.93
C GLY A 60 -15.08 -30.02 -7.02
N GLU A 61 -15.18 -28.74 -7.40
CA GLU A 61 -16.46 -28.04 -7.52
C GLU A 61 -17.27 -28.47 -8.77
N LEU A 62 -16.59 -28.78 -9.87
CA LEU A 62 -17.24 -29.07 -11.17
C LEU A 62 -17.15 -30.55 -11.59
N ASN A 63 -16.53 -31.40 -10.78
CA ASN A 63 -16.28 -32.82 -11.06
C ASN A 63 -15.60 -33.03 -12.42
N LEU A 64 -14.51 -32.31 -12.68
CA LEU A 64 -13.83 -32.32 -13.97
C LEU A 64 -13.16 -33.66 -14.26
N THR A 65 -13.34 -34.17 -15.48
CA THR A 65 -12.62 -35.35 -16.00
C THR A 65 -11.12 -35.06 -16.17
N PRO A 66 -10.24 -36.09 -16.22
CA PRO A 66 -8.80 -35.89 -16.42
C PRO A 66 -8.46 -35.07 -17.67
N ASN A 67 -9.22 -35.23 -18.76
CA ASN A 67 -9.03 -34.46 -19.98
C ASN A 67 -9.40 -32.98 -19.79
N GLN A 68 -10.49 -32.68 -19.08
CA GLN A 68 -10.89 -31.30 -18.76
C GLN A 68 -9.90 -30.63 -17.80
N GLN A 69 -9.35 -31.36 -16.83
CA GLN A 69 -8.31 -30.84 -15.93
C GLN A 69 -7.05 -30.41 -16.70
N LYS A 70 -6.62 -31.23 -17.67
CA LYS A 70 -5.47 -30.92 -18.53
C LYS A 70 -5.72 -29.65 -19.36
N GLN A 71 -6.92 -29.51 -19.93
CA GLN A 71 -7.31 -28.32 -20.68
C GLN A 71 -7.38 -27.08 -19.79
N LEU A 72 -7.98 -27.19 -18.60
CA LEU A 72 -8.07 -26.10 -17.63
C LEU A 72 -6.68 -25.64 -17.17
N SER A 73 -5.77 -26.58 -16.91
CA SER A 73 -4.38 -26.26 -16.56
C SER A 73 -3.70 -25.42 -17.64
N ALA A 74 -3.83 -25.83 -18.91
CA ALA A 74 -3.27 -25.09 -20.03
C ALA A 74 -3.86 -23.67 -20.17
N ILE A 75 -5.17 -23.52 -19.99
CA ILE A 75 -5.85 -22.21 -20.02
C ILE A 75 -5.32 -21.30 -18.91
N LEU A 76 -5.23 -21.80 -17.67
CA LEU A 76 -4.78 -21.01 -16.54
C LEU A 76 -3.30 -20.62 -16.64
N MET A 77 -2.46 -21.51 -17.19
CA MET A 77 -1.05 -21.19 -17.47
C MET A 77 -0.91 -20.09 -18.52
N ASP A 78 -1.63 -20.18 -19.64
CA ASP A 78 -1.63 -19.15 -20.69
C ASP A 78 -2.14 -17.81 -20.15
N MET A 79 -3.23 -17.82 -19.37
CA MET A 79 -3.73 -16.63 -18.69
C MET A 79 -2.67 -16.01 -17.80
N GLN A 80 -1.98 -16.82 -16.98
CA GLN A 80 -0.91 -16.32 -16.11
C GLN A 80 0.21 -15.66 -16.93
N HIS A 81 0.66 -16.29 -18.02
CA HIS A 81 1.68 -15.72 -18.90
C HIS A 81 1.25 -14.36 -19.49
N ARG A 82 0.00 -14.24 -19.96
CA ARG A 82 -0.53 -12.98 -20.49
C ARG A 82 -0.58 -11.89 -19.42
N PHE A 83 -1.02 -12.23 -18.20
CA PHE A 83 -1.01 -11.29 -17.08
C PHE A 83 0.40 -10.84 -16.71
N ASP A 84 1.36 -11.78 -16.64
CA ASP A 84 2.75 -11.45 -16.35
C ASP A 84 3.34 -10.53 -17.43
N ALA A 85 3.03 -10.74 -18.71
CA ALA A 85 3.46 -9.86 -19.80
C ALA A 85 2.90 -8.43 -19.66
N VAL A 86 1.60 -8.30 -19.36
CA VAL A 86 0.98 -6.99 -19.10
C VAL A 86 1.63 -6.31 -17.90
N HIS A 87 1.85 -7.04 -16.81
CA HIS A 87 2.52 -6.51 -15.63
C HIS A 87 3.94 -6.03 -15.93
N GLN A 88 4.72 -6.77 -16.71
CA GLN A 88 6.07 -6.37 -17.12
C GLN A 88 6.07 -5.08 -17.94
N GLN A 89 5.04 -4.87 -18.78
CA GLN A 89 4.92 -3.66 -19.58
C GLN A 89 4.49 -2.44 -18.76
N VAL A 90 3.58 -2.63 -17.80
CA VAL A 90 2.93 -1.52 -17.08
C VAL A 90 3.67 -1.14 -15.80
N ASN A 91 4.29 -2.08 -15.09
CA ASN A 91 5.00 -1.81 -13.83
C ASN A 91 6.05 -0.69 -13.95
N PRO A 92 6.89 -0.61 -15.01
CA PRO A 92 7.85 0.48 -15.16
C PRO A 92 7.18 1.85 -15.25
N GLN A 93 6.00 1.93 -15.87
CA GLN A 93 5.26 3.18 -16.01
C GLN A 93 4.76 3.68 -14.66
N PHE A 94 4.26 2.78 -13.81
CA PHE A 94 3.87 3.13 -12.44
C PHE A 94 5.06 3.60 -11.60
N GLU A 95 6.21 2.95 -11.72
CA GLU A 95 7.40 3.37 -10.98
C GLU A 95 7.88 4.74 -11.44
N GLN A 96 7.83 5.02 -12.74
CA GLN A 96 8.14 6.34 -13.28
C GLN A 96 7.21 7.43 -12.73
N ILE A 97 5.89 7.19 -12.70
CA ILE A 97 4.93 8.14 -12.13
C ILE A 97 5.21 8.39 -10.65
N ARG A 98 5.55 7.33 -9.90
CA ARG A 98 5.90 7.42 -8.48
C ARG A 98 7.13 8.30 -8.26
N GLU A 99 8.20 8.08 -9.03
CA GLU A 99 9.42 8.88 -8.93
C GLU A 99 9.20 10.34 -9.34
N GLN A 100 8.42 10.60 -10.39
CA GLN A 100 8.02 11.96 -10.76
C GLN A 100 7.27 12.66 -9.63
N GLY A 101 6.36 11.96 -8.96
CA GLY A 101 5.67 12.48 -7.77
C GLY A 101 6.63 12.78 -6.62
N HIS A 102 7.62 11.90 -6.37
CA HIS A 102 8.65 12.15 -5.36
C HIS A 102 9.46 13.41 -5.69
N ASP A 103 9.82 13.63 -6.95
CA ASP A 103 10.55 14.83 -7.40
C ASP A 103 9.74 16.10 -7.21
N GLN A 104 8.45 16.08 -7.56
CA GLN A 104 7.55 17.21 -7.32
C GLN A 104 7.43 17.53 -5.82
N ILE A 105 7.38 16.50 -4.97
CA ILE A 105 7.39 16.69 -3.51
C ILE A 105 8.71 17.33 -3.07
N ARG A 106 9.87 16.86 -3.55
CA ARG A 106 11.19 17.43 -3.21
C ARG A 106 11.29 18.93 -3.52
N GLN A 107 10.62 19.39 -4.58
CA GLN A 107 10.64 20.79 -5.01
C GLN A 107 9.91 21.73 -4.04
N ILE A 108 8.86 21.25 -3.36
CA ILE A 108 8.08 22.07 -2.41
C ILE A 108 8.61 22.02 -0.97
N LEU A 109 9.59 21.15 -0.69
CA LEU A 109 10.18 20.99 0.64
C LEU A 109 11.32 21.97 0.88
N THR A 110 11.41 22.47 2.12
CA THR A 110 12.57 23.25 2.56
C THR A 110 13.81 22.37 2.65
N PRO A 111 15.03 22.95 2.59
CA PRO A 111 16.28 22.19 2.72
C PRO A 111 16.34 21.32 3.98
N GLU A 112 15.78 21.79 5.09
CA GLU A 112 15.74 21.08 6.38
C GLU A 112 14.73 19.93 6.41
N GLN A 113 13.72 19.96 5.54
CA GLN A 113 12.69 18.93 5.44
C GLN A 113 13.11 17.76 4.54
N ARG A 114 13.93 18.00 3.52
CA ARG A 114 14.37 16.98 2.54
C ARG A 114 14.96 15.72 3.20
N PRO A 115 15.85 15.81 4.21
CA PRO A 115 16.40 14.61 4.86
C PRO A 115 15.32 13.72 5.50
N LYS A 116 14.26 14.32 6.06
CA LYS A 116 13.14 13.55 6.64
C LYS A 116 12.31 12.83 5.59
N PHE A 117 12.19 13.42 4.40
CA PHE A 117 11.49 12.79 3.28
C PHE A 117 12.28 11.60 2.72
N GLU A 118 13.61 11.72 2.56
CA GLU A 118 14.44 10.60 2.10
C GLU A 118 14.46 9.43 3.09
N ASP A 119 14.50 9.72 4.39
CA ASP A 119 14.35 8.70 5.45
C ASP A 119 12.97 8.01 5.38
N PHE A 120 11.89 8.79 5.14
CA PHE A 120 10.57 8.23 4.90
C PHE A 120 10.53 7.28 3.69
N LEU A 121 11.08 7.69 2.54
CA LEU A 121 11.15 6.85 1.33
C LEU A 121 11.92 5.56 1.59
N THR A 122 13.03 5.65 2.32
CA THR A 122 13.88 4.50 2.69
C THR A 122 13.10 3.49 3.54
N ARG A 123 12.42 3.95 4.61
CA ARG A 123 11.58 3.06 5.44
C ARG A 123 10.50 2.38 4.63
N VAL A 124 9.81 3.11 3.75
CA VAL A 124 8.77 2.54 2.89
C VAL A 124 9.34 1.50 1.92
N ALA A 125 10.53 1.72 1.37
CA ALA A 125 11.20 0.75 0.51
C ALA A 125 11.62 -0.51 1.29
N GLU A 126 12.15 -0.35 2.50
CA GLU A 126 12.48 -1.48 3.38
C GLU A 126 11.25 -2.30 3.77
N GLU A 127 10.15 -1.65 4.13
CA GLU A 127 8.90 -2.35 4.43
C GLU A 127 8.40 -3.14 3.23
N ARG A 128 8.47 -2.57 2.02
CA ARG A 128 8.11 -3.29 0.79
C ARG A 128 9.00 -4.51 0.57
N ARG A 129 10.32 -4.38 0.75
CA ARG A 129 11.26 -5.51 0.66
C ARG A 129 10.97 -6.58 1.71
N ARG A 130 10.79 -6.21 2.97
CA ARG A 130 10.44 -7.14 4.06
C ARG A 130 9.14 -7.89 3.78
N ARG A 131 8.14 -7.22 3.22
CA ARG A 131 6.87 -7.84 2.83
C ARG A 131 7.03 -8.80 1.65
N ALA A 132 7.94 -8.53 0.71
CA ALA A 132 8.25 -9.40 -0.42
C ALA A 132 9.06 -10.64 -0.01
N THR A 133 9.97 -10.50 0.95
CA THR A 133 10.82 -11.61 1.44
C THR A 133 10.14 -12.47 2.50
N ASN A 134 8.97 -12.09 3.02
CA ASN A 134 8.28 -12.88 4.06
C ASN A 134 7.69 -14.18 3.47
N PRO A 135 8.23 -15.38 3.85
CA PRO A 135 7.79 -16.65 3.28
C PRO A 135 6.40 -17.09 3.76
N ASN A 136 5.89 -16.54 4.86
CA ASN A 136 4.57 -16.91 5.42
C ASN A 136 3.38 -16.26 4.70
N ARG A 137 3.59 -15.69 3.50
CA ARG A 137 2.56 -14.99 2.71
C ARG A 137 2.12 -15.78 1.45
N GLN A 138 2.70 -16.95 1.18
CA GLN A 138 2.36 -17.83 0.02
C GLN A 138 1.41 -18.98 0.39
#